data_AF-W4UVF0-F1
#
_entry.id   AF-W4UVF0-F1
#
_cell.length_a   1.000
_cell.length_b   1.000
_cell.length_c   1.000
_cell.angle_alpha   90.00
_cell.angle_beta   90.00
_cell.angle_gamma   90.00
#
_symmetry.space_group_name_H-M   'P 1'
#
loop_
_entity.id
_entity.type
_entity.pdbx_description
1 polymer ?
#
loop_
_entity_poly.entity_id
_entity_poly.type
_entity_poly.pdbx_seq_one_letter_code
_entity_poly.pdbx_strand_id
1 'polypeptide(L)'
;MLSALQVAWAQNGKKVYADFHGVRYTRQHDGKLGRWELYANTEKSATGRKSLCYNADLIDADGRNQIAAVYYPQVGMQSNLDPDYIEYQILSAKTAQIDGFFIEWGFKPHENDELLRAMQQVAAKYDFEIGVNWCDGWLYYNWITKIYPEINTREAKTEYMAQCYQYLVDSVFTGPTAPIVKGMPVFYHFGPGATIDEYRKVLSEVKLPQGMKQPVALRRWADWGKLENNTYIPVTQSADMDAWKQVGEVPTAWLPARVRPRDEAHAAWDNYATPNDVIEFMKPFRDSIWHSTNPAYTVKSGFAMPGMDNRGCAGWGRGHFYYIPRNNGETYSNMWKFCMEEKEHLDMMFIASWSDYTEGHEIEPTIENGDRELRTTLKYAAEFKDEQADERGLTLPLELFRLRKEARFLEKSKMDVSGCIRALDKVALLISQRRYPVAIGLLSQIDNDVKGAKASLTVEMKRLRESELNIQGKRKSGGYNLSESLSIGFPKELVSQLQMNNYVGYLYFEYLDRGKETFFIRSSTSREPAEPFRIVSRIRTDDTGEWKSAKVELYKDNIVYGFNKPTFYLKGNVIIRNLSVGYTIYTVK
;
A
#
# COMPACT_ATOMS: atom_id res chain seq x y z
N MET A 1 33.55 -9.92 14.64
CA MET A 1 33.72 -8.47 14.88
C MET A 1 33.84 -7.78 13.53
N LEU A 2 32.72 -7.32 12.97
CA LEU A 2 32.69 -6.43 11.81
C LEU A 2 32.59 -5.01 12.38
N SER A 3 33.60 -4.19 12.10
CA SER A 3 33.69 -2.82 12.58
C SER A 3 32.52 -2.01 12.05
N ALA A 4 31.71 -1.48 12.98
CA ALA A 4 30.69 -0.50 12.73
C ALA A 4 31.34 0.78 12.16
N LEU A 5 31.27 0.95 10.84
CA LEU A 5 31.13 2.29 10.28
C LEU A 5 29.65 2.64 10.38
N GLN A 6 29.21 2.98 11.59
CA GLN A 6 27.95 3.67 11.80
C GLN A 6 28.11 5.05 11.16
N VAL A 7 27.61 5.20 9.94
CA VAL A 7 27.24 6.53 9.45
C VAL A 7 26.12 6.97 10.37
N ALA A 8 26.42 7.86 11.32
CA ALA A 8 25.41 8.41 12.22
C ALA A 8 24.37 9.16 11.36
N TRP A 9 23.16 8.64 11.30
CA TRP A 9 22.01 9.34 10.72
C TRP A 9 21.42 10.30 11.76
N ALA A 10 21.03 11.50 11.30
CA ALA A 10 20.51 12.65 12.05
C ALA A 10 21.47 13.24 13.10
N GLN A 11 22.33 14.18 12.68
CA GLN A 11 23.22 14.95 13.55
C GLN A 11 22.47 15.73 14.65
N ASN A 12 21.18 16.02 14.45
CA ASN A 12 20.31 16.74 15.39
C ASN A 12 19.24 15.86 16.07
N GLY A 13 19.20 14.54 15.79
CA GLY A 13 18.26 13.59 16.40
C GLY A 13 16.80 13.67 15.95
N LYS A 14 16.46 14.54 14.99
CA LYS A 14 15.10 14.66 14.43
C LYS A 14 14.79 13.54 13.42
N LYS A 15 13.51 13.16 13.30
CA LYS A 15 13.07 12.01 12.48
C LYS A 15 11.92 12.34 11.55
N VAL A 16 11.85 11.66 10.41
CA VAL A 16 10.73 11.76 9.45
C VAL A 16 10.12 10.38 9.27
N TYR A 17 8.82 10.26 9.52
CA TYR A 17 8.07 9.01 9.32
C TYR A 17 6.93 9.22 8.33
N ALA A 18 6.60 8.17 7.58
CA ALA A 18 5.41 8.14 6.75
C ALA A 18 4.45 7.05 7.21
N ASP A 19 3.16 7.37 7.18
CA ASP A 19 2.10 6.40 7.37
C ASP A 19 2.07 5.40 6.21
N PHE A 20 1.82 4.12 6.48
CA PHE A 20 1.75 3.06 5.49
C PHE A 20 0.40 2.37 5.58
N HIS A 21 -0.47 2.66 4.60
CA HIS A 21 -1.88 2.32 4.66
C HIS A 21 -2.30 1.28 3.60
N GLY A 22 -3.16 0.37 4.03
CA GLY A 22 -3.88 -0.56 3.15
C GLY A 22 -3.00 -1.70 2.62
N VAL A 23 -3.29 -2.93 3.08
CA VAL A 23 -2.57 -4.10 2.55
C VAL A 23 -3.08 -4.47 1.16
N ARG A 24 -2.15 -4.50 0.22
CA ARG A 24 -2.38 -4.84 -1.19
C ARG A 24 -1.57 -6.07 -1.55
N TYR A 25 -2.12 -6.89 -2.43
CA TYR A 25 -1.59 -8.22 -2.74
C TYR A 25 -1.63 -8.48 -4.23
N THR A 26 -0.93 -9.50 -4.71
CA THR A 26 -1.09 -9.96 -6.09
C THR A 26 -1.52 -11.42 -6.13
N ARG A 27 -2.19 -11.82 -7.21
CA ARG A 27 -2.46 -13.25 -7.45
C ARG A 27 -1.18 -14.05 -7.44
N GLN A 28 -0.12 -13.56 -8.08
CA GLN A 28 1.15 -14.26 -8.19
C GLN A 28 1.80 -14.55 -6.83
N HIS A 29 1.81 -13.55 -5.93
CA HIS A 29 2.48 -13.69 -4.65
C HIS A 29 1.56 -14.33 -3.60
N ASP A 30 0.30 -13.90 -3.53
CA ASP A 30 -0.59 -14.15 -2.38
C ASP A 30 -1.87 -14.92 -2.73
N GLY A 31 -2.20 -15.06 -4.02
CA GLY A 31 -3.47 -15.63 -4.48
C GLY A 31 -4.69 -14.71 -4.26
N LYS A 32 -4.51 -13.50 -3.72
CA LYS A 32 -5.55 -12.49 -3.48
C LYS A 32 -5.07 -11.09 -3.95
N LEU A 33 -5.96 -10.11 -3.97
CA LEU A 33 -5.68 -8.74 -4.47
C LEU A 33 -5.68 -7.65 -3.39
N GLY A 34 -6.29 -7.90 -2.24
CA GLY A 34 -6.37 -6.91 -1.16
C GLY A 34 -7.08 -5.64 -1.62
N ARG A 35 -6.53 -4.46 -1.28
CA ARG A 35 -7.14 -3.16 -1.58
C ARG A 35 -6.88 -2.66 -3.01
N TRP A 36 -6.31 -3.49 -3.89
CA TRP A 36 -6.32 -3.16 -5.33
C TRP A 36 -7.71 -3.28 -5.95
N GLU A 37 -8.55 -4.21 -5.47
CA GLU A 37 -9.94 -4.33 -5.91
C GLU A 37 -10.90 -3.67 -4.91
N LEU A 38 -11.97 -3.06 -5.42
CA LEU A 38 -13.05 -2.54 -4.58
C LEU A 38 -14.37 -2.53 -5.33
N TYR A 39 -15.42 -2.91 -4.60
CA TYR A 39 -16.80 -2.79 -5.05
C TYR A 39 -17.62 -2.08 -3.97
N ALA A 40 -18.24 -0.96 -4.30
CA ALA A 40 -19.01 -0.18 -3.34
C ALA A 40 -20.27 0.41 -3.97
N ASN A 41 -21.35 0.50 -3.18
CA ASN A 41 -22.51 1.32 -3.53
C ASN A 41 -22.21 2.77 -3.11
N THR A 42 -22.44 3.71 -4.02
CA THR A 42 -22.22 5.15 -3.79
C THR A 42 -23.46 5.98 -4.11
N GLU A 43 -24.65 5.37 -4.17
CA GLU A 43 -25.94 6.05 -4.45
C GLU A 43 -26.29 7.15 -3.44
N LYS A 44 -25.67 7.14 -2.26
CA LYS A 44 -25.81 8.21 -1.25
C LYS A 44 -25.02 9.48 -1.58
N SER A 45 -24.06 9.40 -2.50
CA SER A 45 -23.27 10.55 -2.94
C SER A 45 -24.12 11.50 -3.78
N ALA A 46 -23.89 12.80 -3.62
CA ALA A 46 -24.48 13.84 -4.45
C ALA A 46 -23.79 13.97 -5.82
N THR A 47 -22.72 13.21 -6.08
CA THR A 47 -21.97 13.23 -7.35
C THR A 47 -22.71 12.56 -8.52
N GLY A 48 -23.74 11.75 -8.22
CA GLY A 48 -24.47 10.97 -9.22
C GLY A 48 -23.79 9.65 -9.62
N ARG A 49 -22.56 9.38 -9.15
CA ARG A 49 -21.90 8.09 -9.32
C ARG A 49 -22.58 7.07 -8.40
N LYS A 50 -23.17 6.01 -8.97
CA LYS A 50 -23.98 5.02 -8.21
C LYS A 50 -23.16 3.87 -7.63
N SER A 51 -22.00 3.57 -8.22
CA SER A 51 -21.16 2.45 -7.82
C SER A 51 -19.68 2.69 -8.10
N LEU A 52 -18.84 1.95 -7.37
CA LEU A 52 -17.44 1.67 -7.67
C LEU A 52 -17.31 0.20 -8.05
N CYS A 53 -16.62 -0.09 -9.15
CA CYS A 53 -16.32 -1.44 -9.59
C CYS A 53 -14.91 -1.50 -10.19
N TYR A 54 -13.93 -1.84 -9.35
CA TYR A 54 -12.51 -1.95 -9.73
C TYR A 54 -12.11 -3.43 -9.78
N ASN A 55 -12.13 -4.00 -10.98
CA ASN A 55 -11.76 -5.39 -11.24
C ASN A 55 -10.23 -5.50 -11.44
N ALA A 56 -9.44 -5.52 -10.36
CA ALA A 56 -7.97 -5.45 -10.47
C ALA A 56 -7.31 -6.61 -11.24
N ASP A 57 -8.00 -7.75 -11.43
CA ASP A 57 -7.53 -8.83 -12.31
C ASP A 57 -7.63 -8.49 -13.81
N LEU A 58 -8.37 -7.45 -14.20
CA LEU A 58 -8.51 -6.99 -15.58
C LEU A 58 -7.45 -5.95 -15.93
N ILE A 59 -6.88 -6.11 -17.11
CA ILE A 59 -5.91 -5.20 -17.72
C ILE A 59 -6.62 -4.39 -18.82
N ASP A 60 -6.47 -3.07 -18.78
CA ASP A 60 -7.03 -2.15 -19.77
C ASP A 60 -6.18 -2.07 -21.06
N ALA A 61 -6.59 -1.18 -21.97
CA ALA A 61 -5.93 -0.97 -23.25
C ALA A 61 -4.49 -0.40 -23.12
N ASP A 62 -4.21 0.32 -22.05
CA ASP A 62 -2.89 0.89 -21.74
C ASP A 62 -1.98 -0.09 -21.01
N GLY A 63 -2.47 -1.32 -20.76
CA GLY A 63 -1.72 -2.36 -20.05
C GLY A 63 -1.76 -2.22 -18.53
N ARG A 64 -2.66 -1.41 -17.98
CA ARG A 64 -2.80 -1.18 -16.53
C ARG A 64 -3.92 -2.03 -15.94
N ASN A 65 -3.69 -2.57 -14.75
CA ASN A 65 -4.75 -3.21 -13.97
C ASN A 65 -5.84 -2.19 -13.57
N GLN A 66 -7.12 -2.60 -13.59
CA GLN A 66 -8.25 -1.76 -13.15
C GLN A 66 -8.33 -1.69 -11.62
N ILE A 67 -7.45 -0.92 -11.01
CA ILE A 67 -7.29 -0.83 -9.56
C ILE A 67 -8.11 0.30 -8.93
N ALA A 68 -8.39 0.17 -7.63
CA ALA A 68 -9.05 1.16 -6.80
C ALA A 68 -8.10 2.33 -6.43
N ALA A 69 -7.65 3.08 -7.42
CA ALA A 69 -6.76 4.23 -7.25
C ALA A 69 -7.01 5.29 -8.31
N VAL A 70 -6.84 6.57 -7.96
CA VAL A 70 -6.88 7.68 -8.93
C VAL A 70 -5.53 7.84 -9.63
N TYR A 71 -4.44 7.70 -8.87
CA TYR A 71 -3.08 7.79 -9.37
C TYR A 71 -2.48 6.39 -9.41
N TYR A 72 -1.91 6.02 -10.55
CA TYR A 72 -1.46 4.66 -10.82
C TYR A 72 -0.02 4.47 -10.30
N PRO A 73 0.26 3.45 -9.46
CA PRO A 73 1.62 3.21 -8.95
C PRO A 73 2.63 3.09 -10.10
N GLN A 74 3.79 3.75 -9.99
CA GLN A 74 4.81 3.74 -11.06
C GLN A 74 5.36 2.33 -11.34
N VAL A 75 5.38 1.47 -10.32
CA VAL A 75 5.79 0.06 -10.41
C VAL A 75 4.64 -0.90 -10.77
N GLY A 76 3.44 -0.36 -11.02
CA GLY A 76 2.24 -1.15 -11.24
C GLY A 76 1.73 -1.87 -9.99
N MET A 77 0.84 -2.83 -10.20
CA MET A 77 0.24 -3.60 -9.11
C MET A 77 1.27 -4.55 -8.47
N GLN A 78 1.56 -4.37 -7.18
CA GLN A 78 2.53 -5.17 -6.42
C GLN A 78 1.91 -5.74 -5.14
N SER A 79 2.57 -6.75 -4.56
CA SER A 79 2.18 -7.31 -3.25
C SER A 79 2.99 -6.66 -2.16
N ASN A 80 2.36 -6.15 -1.11
CA ASN A 80 3.05 -5.64 0.06
C ASN A 80 3.75 -6.74 0.89
N LEU A 81 3.60 -8.02 0.53
CA LEU A 81 4.38 -9.11 1.11
C LEU A 81 5.54 -9.57 0.21
N ASP A 82 5.69 -8.99 -0.98
CA ASP A 82 6.82 -9.28 -1.85
C ASP A 82 8.09 -8.60 -1.30
N PRO A 83 9.13 -9.36 -0.92
CA PRO A 83 10.34 -8.79 -0.33
C PRO A 83 11.09 -7.83 -1.26
N ASP A 84 11.02 -8.01 -2.58
CA ASP A 84 11.64 -7.07 -3.52
C ASP A 84 10.88 -5.73 -3.52
N TYR A 85 9.55 -5.76 -3.37
CA TYR A 85 8.74 -4.56 -3.33
C TYR A 85 8.88 -3.83 -1.98
N ILE A 86 8.92 -4.56 -0.88
CA ILE A 86 9.24 -3.98 0.44
C ILE A 86 10.62 -3.30 0.39
N GLU A 87 11.63 -3.94 -0.20
CA GLU A 87 12.97 -3.35 -0.35
C GLU A 87 12.91 -2.06 -1.19
N TYR A 88 12.20 -2.09 -2.31
CA TYR A 88 11.97 -0.90 -3.14
C TYR A 88 11.37 0.25 -2.33
N GLN A 89 10.32 -0.01 -1.54
CA GLN A 89 9.64 1.02 -0.76
C GLN A 89 10.56 1.59 0.33
N ILE A 90 11.25 0.74 1.07
CA ILE A 90 12.20 1.15 2.12
C ILE A 90 13.36 1.98 1.54
N LEU A 91 13.98 1.52 0.45
CA LEU A 91 15.09 2.26 -0.15
C LEU A 91 14.63 3.57 -0.78
N SER A 92 13.46 3.60 -1.41
CA SER A 92 12.84 4.84 -1.91
C SER A 92 12.62 5.85 -0.79
N ALA A 93 12.04 5.41 0.31
CA ALA A 93 11.84 6.24 1.50
C ALA A 93 13.18 6.75 2.08
N LYS A 94 14.19 5.88 2.24
CA LYS A 94 15.52 6.30 2.70
C LYS A 94 16.17 7.32 1.78
N THR A 95 16.05 7.17 0.46
CA THR A 95 16.62 8.15 -0.49
C THR A 95 15.91 9.50 -0.44
N ALA A 96 14.66 9.54 0.03
CA ALA A 96 13.94 10.76 0.36
C ALA A 96 14.16 11.25 1.82
N GLN A 97 15.08 10.62 2.54
CA GLN A 97 15.38 10.84 3.96
C GLN A 97 14.20 10.62 4.91
N ILE A 98 13.28 9.71 4.58
CA ILE A 98 12.34 9.15 5.54
C ILE A 98 13.08 8.09 6.36
N ASP A 99 12.92 8.12 7.67
CA ASP A 99 13.62 7.26 8.63
C ASP A 99 12.84 5.97 8.93
N GLY A 100 11.52 5.99 8.75
CA GLY A 100 10.69 4.82 9.00
C GLY A 100 9.26 4.91 8.49
N PHE A 101 8.56 3.78 8.59
CA PHE A 101 7.14 3.69 8.30
C PHE A 101 6.32 3.34 9.54
N PHE A 102 5.13 3.92 9.65
CA PHE A 102 4.13 3.49 10.61
C PHE A 102 3.08 2.68 9.86
N ILE A 103 3.07 1.37 10.08
CA ILE A 103 2.11 0.47 9.45
C ILE A 103 0.75 0.65 10.11
N GLU A 104 -0.29 0.95 9.34
CA GLU A 104 -1.66 0.90 9.83
C GLU A 104 -1.92 -0.48 10.45
N TRP A 105 -2.30 -0.54 11.72
CA TRP A 105 -2.38 -1.79 12.47
C TRP A 105 -3.55 -1.74 13.45
N GLY A 106 -4.33 -2.82 13.55
CA GLY A 106 -5.46 -2.89 14.49
C GLY A 106 -5.22 -3.83 15.65
N PHE A 107 -4.95 -5.10 15.33
CA PHE A 107 -4.71 -6.16 16.30
C PHE A 107 -4.03 -7.37 15.66
N LYS A 108 -3.35 -8.19 16.45
CA LYS A 108 -2.94 -9.52 16.00
C LYS A 108 -4.13 -10.48 16.06
N PRO A 109 -4.38 -11.36 15.07
CA PRO A 109 -3.57 -11.65 13.89
C PRO A 109 -4.12 -10.99 12.61
N HIS A 110 -4.65 -9.76 12.68
CA HIS A 110 -5.11 -9.05 11.49
C HIS A 110 -4.00 -8.99 10.44
N GLU A 111 -4.35 -9.01 9.15
CA GLU A 111 -3.38 -9.15 8.06
C GLU A 111 -2.29 -8.06 8.02
N ASN A 112 -2.56 -6.88 8.55
CA ASN A 112 -1.55 -5.82 8.68
C ASN A 112 -0.41 -6.20 9.65
N ASP A 113 -0.65 -7.13 10.57
CA ASP A 113 0.38 -7.72 11.44
C ASP A 113 1.32 -8.66 10.66
N GLU A 114 0.83 -9.29 9.59
CA GLU A 114 1.69 -10.04 8.66
C GLU A 114 2.60 -9.10 7.88
N LEU A 115 2.04 -7.99 7.37
CA LEU A 115 2.81 -6.93 6.72
C LEU A 115 3.87 -6.33 7.65
N LEU A 116 3.49 -5.99 8.88
CA LEU A 116 4.38 -5.45 9.90
C LEU A 116 5.64 -6.33 10.06
N ARG A 117 5.44 -7.64 10.28
CA ARG A 117 6.55 -8.59 10.43
C ARG A 117 7.38 -8.74 9.17
N ALA A 118 6.74 -8.86 8.00
CA ALA A 118 7.46 -8.98 6.73
C ALA A 118 8.34 -7.74 6.48
N MET A 119 7.82 -6.55 6.80
CA MET A 119 8.55 -5.31 6.62
C MET A 119 9.70 -5.14 7.60
N GLN A 120 9.52 -5.50 8.88
CA GLN A 120 10.59 -5.48 9.90
C GLN A 120 11.80 -6.34 9.46
N GLN A 121 11.56 -7.50 8.83
CA GLN A 121 12.64 -8.37 8.36
C GLN A 121 13.51 -7.72 7.27
N VAL A 122 12.90 -6.97 6.35
CA VAL A 122 13.64 -6.26 5.30
C VAL A 122 14.27 -4.98 5.85
N ALA A 123 13.55 -4.23 6.68
CA ALA A 123 13.99 -2.98 7.29
C ALA A 123 15.25 -3.15 8.15
N ALA A 124 15.38 -4.26 8.88
CA ALA A 124 16.56 -4.59 9.67
C ALA A 124 17.86 -4.65 8.83
N LYS A 125 17.78 -4.92 7.52
CA LYS A 125 18.96 -4.94 6.62
C LYS A 125 19.48 -3.53 6.31
N TYR A 126 18.63 -2.51 6.46
CA TYR A 126 18.86 -1.17 5.92
C TYR A 126 18.81 -0.06 6.95
N ASP A 127 18.80 -0.39 8.25
CA ASP A 127 18.69 0.60 9.33
C ASP A 127 17.51 1.54 9.08
N PHE A 128 16.31 0.94 8.99
CA PHE A 128 15.05 1.60 8.74
C PHE A 128 14.05 1.22 9.82
N GLU A 129 13.31 2.20 10.32
CA GLU A 129 12.44 2.03 11.48
C GLU A 129 11.02 1.63 11.05
N ILE A 130 10.39 0.73 11.79
CA ILE A 130 9.05 0.22 11.52
C ILE A 130 8.24 0.29 12.81
N GLY A 131 7.26 1.19 12.80
CA GLY A 131 6.28 1.42 13.86
C GLY A 131 4.87 1.04 13.44
N VAL A 132 3.91 1.44 14.27
CA VAL A 132 2.48 1.25 14.00
C VAL A 132 1.71 2.55 14.06
N ASN A 133 0.76 2.69 13.14
CA ASN A 133 -0.38 3.57 13.27
C ASN A 133 -1.54 2.72 13.80
N TRP A 134 -1.78 2.75 15.11
CA TRP A 134 -2.72 1.88 15.79
C TRP A 134 -4.17 2.36 15.62
N CYS A 135 -4.89 1.73 14.70
CA CYS A 135 -6.33 1.79 14.51
C CYS A 135 -7.06 0.87 15.50
N ASP A 136 -6.95 1.18 16.80
CA ASP A 136 -7.56 0.43 17.90
C ASP A 136 -9.08 0.20 17.75
N GLY A 137 -9.79 1.06 17.02
CA GLY A 137 -11.20 0.87 16.65
C GLY A 137 -11.51 -0.50 16.01
N TRP A 138 -10.54 -1.09 15.30
CA TRP A 138 -10.70 -2.41 14.69
C TRP A 138 -10.90 -3.53 15.72
N LEU A 139 -10.33 -3.38 16.93
CA LEU A 139 -10.58 -4.27 18.07
C LEU A 139 -12.01 -4.12 18.60
N TYR A 140 -12.55 -2.92 18.55
CA TYR A 140 -13.88 -2.62 19.10
C TYR A 140 -15.02 -2.96 18.14
N TYR A 141 -14.74 -3.05 16.82
CA TYR A 141 -15.67 -3.59 15.83
C TYR A 141 -15.83 -5.11 15.95
N ASN A 142 -16.76 -5.70 15.19
CA ASN A 142 -16.95 -7.16 15.13
C ASN A 142 -15.85 -7.87 14.34
N TRP A 143 -14.78 -7.18 13.95
CA TRP A 143 -13.70 -7.76 13.15
C TRP A 143 -12.94 -8.81 13.95
N ILE A 144 -12.55 -8.49 15.19
CA ILE A 144 -11.92 -9.47 16.08
C ILE A 144 -12.88 -10.61 16.45
N THR A 145 -14.15 -10.30 16.72
CA THR A 145 -15.16 -11.29 17.10
C THR A 145 -15.41 -12.33 16.00
N LYS A 146 -15.22 -11.97 14.73
CA LYS A 146 -15.28 -12.92 13.61
C LYS A 146 -14.15 -13.95 13.61
N ILE A 147 -13.00 -13.60 14.20
CA ILE A 147 -11.83 -14.48 14.32
C ILE A 147 -11.89 -15.24 15.65
N TYR A 148 -12.25 -14.55 16.73
CA TYR A 148 -12.34 -15.03 18.10
C TYR A 148 -13.75 -14.76 18.65
N PRO A 149 -14.72 -15.67 18.44
CA PRO A 149 -16.12 -15.48 18.84
C PRO A 149 -16.34 -15.18 20.34
N GLU A 150 -15.40 -15.60 21.19
CA GLU A 150 -15.35 -15.34 22.62
C GLU A 150 -15.03 -13.87 22.96
N ILE A 151 -14.34 -13.15 22.07
CA ILE A 151 -14.01 -11.73 22.24
C ILE A 151 -15.16 -10.89 21.68
N ASN A 152 -16.28 -10.88 22.40
CA ASN A 152 -17.55 -10.30 21.93
C ASN A 152 -18.11 -9.18 22.84
N THR A 153 -17.55 -8.95 24.02
CA THR A 153 -17.89 -7.81 24.90
C THR A 153 -16.82 -6.72 24.86
N ARG A 154 -17.13 -5.50 25.32
CA ARG A 154 -16.13 -4.41 25.40
C ARG A 154 -15.04 -4.75 26.41
N GLU A 155 -15.37 -5.42 27.50
CA GLU A 155 -14.44 -5.84 28.53
C GLU A 155 -13.40 -6.82 27.96
N ALA A 156 -13.86 -7.87 27.28
CA ALA A 156 -12.98 -8.86 26.64
C ALA A 156 -12.11 -8.23 25.54
N LYS A 157 -12.67 -7.28 24.77
CA LYS A 157 -11.91 -6.53 23.76
C LYS A 157 -10.83 -5.64 24.38
N THR A 158 -11.12 -5.02 25.52
CA THR A 158 -10.14 -4.20 26.28
C THR A 158 -9.04 -5.07 26.87
N GLU A 159 -9.36 -6.25 27.41
CA GLU A 159 -8.37 -7.23 27.87
C GLU A 159 -7.47 -7.71 26.71
N TYR A 160 -8.06 -7.91 25.52
CA TYR A 160 -7.27 -8.24 24.34
C TYR A 160 -6.43 -7.06 23.83
N MET A 161 -6.90 -5.82 23.99
CA MET A 161 -6.10 -4.62 23.70
C MET A 161 -4.84 -4.57 24.58
N ALA A 162 -4.92 -4.95 25.86
CA ALA A 162 -3.73 -5.04 26.72
C ALA A 162 -2.73 -6.07 26.21
N GLN A 163 -3.20 -7.23 25.75
CA GLN A 163 -2.35 -8.24 25.10
C GLN A 163 -1.71 -7.71 23.81
N CYS A 164 -2.47 -6.97 23.00
CA CYS A 164 -1.98 -6.32 21.79
C CYS A 164 -0.90 -5.29 22.11
N TYR A 165 -1.10 -4.44 23.13
CA TYR A 165 -0.09 -3.47 23.52
C TYR A 165 1.17 -4.15 24.05
N GLN A 166 1.04 -5.16 24.91
CA GLN A 166 2.20 -5.93 25.37
C GLN A 166 2.97 -6.54 24.17
N TYR A 167 2.26 -7.10 23.20
CA TYR A 167 2.87 -7.59 21.96
C TYR A 167 3.62 -6.50 21.20
N LEU A 168 3.07 -5.29 21.07
CA LEU A 168 3.77 -4.17 20.43
C LEU A 168 5.02 -3.74 21.21
N VAL A 169 4.96 -3.73 22.56
CA VAL A 169 6.15 -3.50 23.41
C VAL A 169 7.23 -4.53 23.12
N ASP A 170 6.86 -5.80 23.11
CA ASP A 170 7.81 -6.92 23.01
C ASP A 170 8.39 -7.09 21.59
N SER A 171 7.65 -6.69 20.55
CA SER A 171 8.01 -6.99 19.15
C SER A 171 8.25 -5.79 18.25
N VAL A 172 7.76 -4.60 18.62
CA VAL A 172 7.88 -3.37 17.82
C VAL A 172 8.74 -2.34 18.53
N PHE A 173 8.44 -2.02 19.79
CA PHE A 173 9.06 -0.91 20.51
C PHE A 173 10.41 -1.22 21.15
N THR A 174 10.81 -2.50 21.15
CA THR A 174 12.12 -2.96 21.65
C THR A 174 12.99 -3.63 20.58
N GLY A 175 12.45 -3.79 19.37
CA GLY A 175 13.15 -4.44 18.26
C GLY A 175 14.25 -3.57 17.63
N PRO A 176 15.11 -4.16 16.78
CA PRO A 176 16.18 -3.44 16.08
C PRO A 176 15.67 -2.39 15.07
N THR A 177 14.38 -2.45 14.73
CA THR A 177 13.70 -1.48 13.86
C THR A 177 12.74 -0.57 14.65
N ALA A 178 12.85 -0.50 15.98
CA ALA A 178 11.94 0.30 16.78
C ALA A 178 11.99 1.78 16.36
N PRO A 179 10.84 2.45 16.20
CA PRO A 179 10.80 3.86 15.89
C PRO A 179 11.15 4.69 17.13
N ILE A 180 12.31 5.36 17.13
CA ILE A 180 12.83 6.05 18.32
C ILE A 180 13.02 7.55 18.06
N VAL A 181 12.36 8.38 18.88
CA VAL A 181 12.54 9.84 18.91
C VAL A 181 12.95 10.25 20.32
N LYS A 182 14.06 10.99 20.47
CA LYS A 182 14.60 11.41 21.79
C LYS A 182 14.81 10.25 22.78
N GLY A 183 15.18 9.10 22.24
CA GLY A 183 15.38 7.86 23.00
C GLY A 183 14.09 7.25 23.54
N MET A 184 12.93 7.68 23.06
CA MET A 184 11.61 7.12 23.40
C MET A 184 11.03 6.40 22.17
N PRO A 185 10.49 5.19 22.34
CA PRO A 185 9.67 4.57 21.31
C PRO A 185 8.43 5.43 21.02
N VAL A 186 8.05 5.53 19.76
CA VAL A 186 6.88 6.31 19.34
C VAL A 186 5.92 5.45 18.51
N PHE A 187 4.62 5.73 18.62
CA PHE A 187 3.62 5.17 17.71
C PHE A 187 2.50 6.17 17.50
N TYR A 188 1.79 6.05 16.39
CA TYR A 188 0.62 6.88 16.14
C TYR A 188 -0.62 6.14 16.64
N HIS A 189 -1.47 6.79 17.44
CA HIS A 189 -2.71 6.22 17.95
C HIS A 189 -3.89 6.87 17.21
N PHE A 190 -4.46 6.15 16.24
CA PHE A 190 -5.46 6.69 15.34
C PHE A 190 -6.83 6.90 15.98
N GLY A 191 -7.29 5.94 16.79
CA GLY A 191 -8.64 5.99 17.33
C GLY A 191 -9.75 5.82 16.27
N PRO A 192 -11.03 5.94 16.67
CA PRO A 192 -11.51 5.85 18.03
C PRO A 192 -11.96 4.40 18.32
N GLY A 193 -11.27 3.71 19.23
CA GLY A 193 -11.68 2.41 19.75
C GLY A 193 -11.98 2.47 21.25
N ALA A 194 -10.91 2.45 22.04
CA ALA A 194 -10.99 2.45 23.50
C ALA A 194 -11.52 3.79 24.02
N THR A 195 -12.24 3.74 25.13
CA THR A 195 -12.44 4.93 25.97
C THR A 195 -11.18 5.20 26.79
N ILE A 196 -11.10 6.37 27.41
CA ILE A 196 -9.95 6.74 28.23
C ILE A 196 -9.82 5.85 29.47
N ASP A 197 -10.94 5.44 30.08
CA ASP A 197 -10.91 4.54 31.23
C ASP A 197 -10.46 3.13 30.84
N GLU A 198 -10.91 2.64 29.69
CA GLU A 198 -10.43 1.37 29.12
C GLU A 198 -8.93 1.45 28.79
N TYR A 199 -8.47 2.53 28.19
CA TYR A 199 -7.05 2.72 27.89
C TYR A 199 -6.20 2.85 29.16
N ARG A 200 -6.70 3.52 30.20
CA ARG A 200 -6.03 3.59 31.51
C ARG A 200 -5.89 2.20 32.13
N LYS A 201 -6.92 1.35 32.02
CA LYS A 201 -6.84 -0.06 32.42
C LYS A 201 -5.73 -0.77 31.63
N VAL A 202 -5.73 -0.66 30.31
CA VAL A 202 -4.69 -1.23 29.44
C VAL A 202 -3.28 -0.79 29.87
N LEU A 203 -3.04 0.50 30.08
CA LEU A 203 -1.74 1.03 30.52
C LEU A 203 -1.28 0.44 31.86
N SER A 204 -2.21 0.13 32.77
CA SER A 204 -1.89 -0.48 34.07
C SER A 204 -1.48 -1.95 33.98
N GLU A 205 -1.83 -2.63 32.89
CA GLU A 205 -1.55 -4.05 32.66
C GLU A 205 -0.27 -4.29 31.85
N VAL A 206 0.12 -3.32 31.01
CA VAL A 206 1.32 -3.40 30.16
C VAL A 206 2.60 -3.26 30.98
N LYS A 207 3.53 -4.20 30.77
CA LYS A 207 4.83 -4.24 31.45
C LYS A 207 5.92 -3.82 30.49
N LEU A 208 6.61 -2.74 30.85
CA LEU A 208 7.77 -2.27 30.12
C LEU A 208 9.06 -2.97 30.60
N PRO A 209 9.94 -3.40 29.68
CA PRO A 209 11.27 -3.86 30.01
C PRO A 209 12.07 -2.84 30.84
N GLN A 210 12.96 -3.34 31.69
CA GLN A 210 13.78 -2.51 32.58
C GLN A 210 14.61 -1.50 31.76
N GLY A 211 14.50 -0.21 32.12
CA GLY A 211 15.24 0.87 31.47
C GLY A 211 14.62 1.40 30.18
N MET A 212 13.56 0.77 29.66
CA MET A 212 12.80 1.31 28.53
C MET A 212 12.03 2.55 28.98
N LYS A 213 12.14 3.65 28.21
CA LYS A 213 11.27 4.81 28.40
C LYS A 213 9.85 4.49 27.94
N GLN A 214 8.86 5.12 28.57
CA GLN A 214 7.46 4.99 28.17
C GLN A 214 7.29 5.28 26.66
N PRO A 215 6.65 4.38 25.89
CA PRO A 215 6.26 4.69 24.51
C PRO A 215 5.36 5.92 24.45
N VAL A 216 5.63 6.82 23.50
CA VAL A 216 4.84 8.03 23.28
C VAL A 216 3.79 7.76 22.21
N ALA A 217 2.52 7.93 22.59
CA ALA A 217 1.39 7.82 21.69
C ALA A 217 1.08 9.19 21.06
N LEU A 218 1.20 9.30 19.74
CA LEU A 218 0.77 10.47 18.97
C LEU A 218 -0.72 10.29 18.61
N ARG A 219 -1.59 10.97 19.35
CA ARG A 219 -3.05 10.80 19.24
C ARG A 219 -3.60 11.64 18.11
N ARG A 220 -4.32 11.02 17.17
CA ARG A 220 -5.06 11.78 16.16
C ARG A 220 -6.08 12.71 16.80
N TRP A 221 -5.96 14.01 16.51
CA TRP A 221 -7.03 14.97 16.78
C TRP A 221 -8.06 14.91 15.64
N ALA A 222 -9.22 14.32 15.92
CA ALA A 222 -10.22 13.99 14.89
C ALA A 222 -11.28 15.07 14.64
N ASP A 223 -11.40 16.07 15.52
CA ASP A 223 -12.40 17.13 15.38
C ASP A 223 -12.19 17.97 14.12
N TRP A 224 -13.28 18.29 13.45
CA TRP A 224 -13.25 19.14 12.27
C TRP A 224 -13.67 20.56 12.63
N GLY A 225 -12.93 21.52 12.09
CA GLY A 225 -13.36 22.92 12.03
C GLY A 225 -14.63 23.10 11.23
N LYS A 226 -15.04 24.36 11.08
CA LYS A 226 -16.25 24.74 10.33
C LYS A 226 -15.94 25.81 9.30
N LEU A 227 -16.83 25.96 8.33
CA LEU A 227 -16.78 27.05 7.37
C LEU A 227 -17.68 28.19 7.85
N GLU A 228 -17.13 29.39 8.00
CA GLU A 228 -17.87 30.62 8.31
C GLU A 228 -17.53 31.69 7.27
N ASN A 229 -18.53 32.24 6.57
CA ASN A 229 -18.33 33.25 5.53
C ASN A 229 -17.21 32.88 4.54
N ASN A 230 -17.21 31.63 4.07
CA ASN A 230 -16.22 31.05 3.16
C ASN A 230 -14.78 30.93 3.71
N THR A 231 -14.58 31.20 5.00
CA THR A 231 -13.31 31.07 5.71
C THR A 231 -13.34 29.83 6.61
N TYR A 232 -12.29 29.02 6.57
CA TYR A 232 -12.17 27.87 7.45
C TYR A 232 -11.77 28.32 8.86
N ILE A 233 -12.54 27.91 9.86
CA ILE A 233 -12.31 28.17 11.27
C ILE A 233 -11.89 26.84 11.92
N PRO A 234 -10.62 26.68 12.33
CA PRO A 234 -10.13 25.44 12.89
C PRO A 234 -10.63 25.22 14.32
N VAL A 235 -10.57 23.98 14.80
CA VAL A 235 -10.82 23.64 16.20
C VAL A 235 -9.56 23.97 17.01
N THR A 236 -9.70 24.81 18.03
CA THR A 236 -8.60 25.21 18.90
C THR A 236 -8.62 24.52 20.27
N GLN A 237 -9.74 23.90 20.64
CA GLN A 237 -9.92 23.16 21.89
C GLN A 237 -10.79 21.94 21.68
N SER A 238 -10.50 20.86 22.41
CA SER A 238 -11.24 19.60 22.32
C SER A 238 -11.28 18.91 23.67
N ALA A 239 -12.48 18.70 24.20
CA ALA A 239 -12.67 18.00 25.46
C ALA A 239 -12.19 16.53 25.38
N ASP A 240 -12.32 15.90 24.21
CA ASP A 240 -11.80 14.55 23.98
C ASP A 240 -10.26 14.56 24.09
N MET A 241 -9.58 15.46 23.37
CA MET A 241 -8.12 15.56 23.46
C MET A 241 -7.65 15.96 24.85
N ASP A 242 -8.36 16.84 25.55
CA ASP A 242 -8.03 17.21 26.93
C ASP A 242 -8.07 16.01 27.88
N ALA A 243 -8.98 15.06 27.62
CA ALA A 243 -9.08 13.85 28.40
C ALA A 243 -7.98 12.82 28.01
N TRP A 244 -7.63 12.68 26.72
CA TRP A 244 -6.50 11.82 26.28
C TRP A 244 -5.12 12.32 26.77
N LYS A 245 -4.94 13.64 26.93
CA LYS A 245 -3.74 14.21 27.55
C LYS A 245 -3.50 13.68 28.97
N GLN A 246 -4.55 13.34 29.71
CA GLN A 246 -4.45 12.85 31.10
C GLN A 246 -3.80 11.46 31.19
N VAL A 247 -3.79 10.70 30.09
CA VAL A 247 -3.11 9.40 29.98
C VAL A 247 -1.80 9.51 29.17
N GLY A 248 -1.29 10.72 28.98
CA GLY A 248 0.03 10.99 28.41
C GLY A 248 0.11 10.98 26.88
N GLU A 249 -1.03 10.96 26.17
CA GLU A 249 -1.01 11.04 24.71
C GLU A 249 -0.83 12.47 24.21
N VAL A 250 -0.10 12.62 23.10
CA VAL A 250 0.21 13.91 22.49
C VAL A 250 -0.72 14.16 21.30
N PRO A 251 -1.59 15.18 21.34
CA PRO A 251 -2.45 15.51 20.20
C PRO A 251 -1.64 15.85 18.95
N THR A 252 -1.95 15.18 17.85
CA THR A 252 -1.23 15.24 16.58
C THR A 252 -2.21 15.33 15.41
N ALA A 253 -1.80 16.04 14.36
CA ALA A 253 -2.59 16.24 13.16
C ALA A 253 -2.72 14.95 12.32
N TRP A 254 -3.83 14.86 11.60
CA TRP A 254 -4.06 13.92 10.50
C TRP A 254 -4.56 14.70 9.27
N LEU A 255 -5.15 14.02 8.28
CA LEU A 255 -5.77 14.64 7.12
C LEU A 255 -6.71 15.80 7.51
N PRO A 256 -6.48 17.02 6.98
CA PRO A 256 -7.31 18.19 7.21
C PRO A 256 -8.80 17.95 6.91
N ALA A 257 -9.64 18.78 7.52
CA ALA A 257 -11.08 18.72 7.31
C ALA A 257 -11.47 19.18 5.90
N ARG A 258 -12.29 18.39 5.20
CA ARG A 258 -12.86 18.74 3.89
C ARG A 258 -14.28 19.26 4.12
N VAL A 259 -14.39 20.52 4.53
CA VAL A 259 -15.69 21.10 4.97
C VAL A 259 -16.42 21.87 3.89
N ARG A 260 -15.76 22.16 2.75
CA ARG A 260 -16.39 22.91 1.67
C ARG A 260 -17.34 21.98 0.91
N PRO A 261 -18.60 22.38 0.66
CA PRO A 261 -19.54 21.55 -0.08
C PRO A 261 -19.18 21.54 -1.57
N ARG A 262 -19.65 20.50 -2.28
CA ARG A 262 -19.60 20.39 -3.74
C ARG A 262 -20.03 21.68 -4.46
N ASP A 263 -19.28 22.05 -5.49
CA ASP A 263 -19.58 23.15 -6.41
C ASP A 263 -19.32 22.73 -7.88
N GLU A 264 -19.46 23.66 -8.83
CA GLU A 264 -19.27 23.38 -10.25
C GLU A 264 -17.84 22.93 -10.59
N ALA A 265 -16.82 23.51 -9.94
CA ALA A 265 -15.42 23.15 -10.15
C ALA A 265 -15.06 21.79 -9.52
N HIS A 266 -15.82 21.35 -8.51
CA HIS A 266 -15.61 20.11 -7.77
C HIS A 266 -16.77 19.13 -7.92
N ALA A 267 -17.41 19.09 -9.10
CA ALA A 267 -18.62 18.30 -9.33
C ALA A 267 -18.47 16.79 -9.08
N ALA A 268 -17.23 16.26 -9.07
CA ALA A 268 -16.91 14.85 -8.82
C ALA A 268 -16.72 14.48 -7.34
N TRP A 269 -16.84 15.44 -6.41
CA TRP A 269 -16.67 15.22 -4.98
C TRP A 269 -17.81 15.84 -4.17
N ASP A 270 -18.16 15.20 -3.06
CA ASP A 270 -19.22 15.70 -2.16
C ASP A 270 -18.70 16.86 -1.29
N ASN A 271 -17.42 16.78 -0.88
CA ASN A 271 -16.75 17.84 -0.16
C ASN A 271 -15.27 17.97 -0.54
N TYR A 272 -14.72 19.17 -0.36
CA TYR A 272 -13.31 19.44 -0.58
C TYR A 272 -12.69 20.35 0.48
N ALA A 273 -11.35 20.49 0.43
CA ALA A 273 -10.60 21.54 1.11
C ALA A 273 -9.69 22.24 0.11
N THR A 274 -9.42 23.53 0.36
CA THR A 274 -8.43 24.33 -0.37
C THR A 274 -7.07 24.26 0.33
N PRO A 275 -5.97 24.64 -0.36
CA PRO A 275 -4.66 24.75 0.29
C PRO A 275 -4.65 25.69 1.51
N ASN A 276 -5.46 26.74 1.52
CA ASN A 276 -5.55 27.64 2.68
C ASN A 276 -6.20 26.94 3.87
N ASP A 277 -7.29 26.18 3.68
CA ASP A 277 -7.93 25.44 4.78
C ASP A 277 -6.96 24.44 5.39
N VAL A 278 -6.13 23.81 4.56
CA VAL A 278 -5.09 22.87 4.99
C VAL A 278 -4.08 23.54 5.92
N ILE A 279 -3.64 24.76 5.63
CA ILE A 279 -2.72 25.51 6.50
C ILE A 279 -3.43 26.04 7.76
N GLU A 280 -4.65 26.57 7.64
CA GLU A 280 -5.42 27.02 8.79
C GLU A 280 -5.70 25.87 9.78
N PHE A 281 -5.94 24.65 9.28
CA PHE A 281 -6.06 23.44 10.10
C PHE A 281 -4.80 23.13 10.92
N MET A 282 -3.61 23.49 10.43
CA MET A 282 -2.35 23.21 11.12
C MET A 282 -2.06 24.18 12.28
N LYS A 283 -2.59 25.41 12.24
CA LYS A 283 -2.26 26.46 13.22
C LYS A 283 -2.55 26.09 14.68
N PRO A 284 -3.68 25.46 15.05
CA PRO A 284 -3.91 25.04 16.43
C PRO A 284 -2.84 24.10 16.98
N PHE A 285 -2.27 23.21 16.15
CA PHE A 285 -1.19 22.31 16.57
C PHE A 285 0.08 23.08 16.85
N ARG A 286 0.45 24.04 15.98
CA ARG A 286 1.56 24.96 16.23
C ARG A 286 1.38 25.71 17.54
N ASP A 287 0.26 26.40 17.67
CA ASP A 287 0.01 27.34 18.76
C ASP A 287 -0.15 26.62 20.11
N SER A 288 -0.86 25.50 20.14
CA SER A 288 -1.23 24.81 21.39
C SER A 288 -0.30 23.65 21.78
N ILE A 289 0.40 23.05 20.81
CA ILE A 289 1.21 21.84 21.04
C ILE A 289 2.69 22.13 20.79
N TRP A 290 3.07 22.64 19.62
CA TRP A 290 4.48 22.81 19.26
C TRP A 290 5.17 23.88 20.10
N HIS A 291 4.53 25.03 20.30
CA HIS A 291 5.05 26.12 21.16
C HIS A 291 4.87 25.87 22.65
N SER A 292 4.10 24.85 23.03
CA SER A 292 3.78 24.60 24.44
C SER A 292 4.99 24.12 25.21
N THR A 293 5.17 24.65 26.42
CA THR A 293 6.19 24.19 27.38
C THR A 293 5.69 23.06 28.27
N ASN A 294 4.50 22.51 28.00
CA ASN A 294 3.94 21.41 28.78
C ASN A 294 4.84 20.17 28.70
N PRO A 295 5.39 19.67 29.82
CA PRO A 295 6.28 18.51 29.82
C PRO A 295 5.62 17.21 29.34
N ALA A 296 4.29 17.14 29.30
CA ALA A 296 3.55 16.01 28.75
C ALA A 296 3.72 15.87 27.22
N TYR A 297 4.05 16.95 26.50
CA TYR A 297 4.32 16.92 25.06
C TYR A 297 5.78 16.56 24.82
N THR A 298 6.11 15.30 25.13
CA THR A 298 7.47 14.75 25.15
C THR A 298 8.09 14.63 23.75
N VAL A 299 7.25 14.35 22.75
CA VAL A 299 7.56 14.35 21.31
C VAL A 299 6.55 15.21 20.57
N LYS A 300 7.02 16.21 19.82
CA LYS A 300 6.20 17.09 19.00
C LYS A 300 6.38 16.78 17.52
N SER A 301 5.28 16.47 16.84
CA SER A 301 5.28 16.11 15.42
C SER A 301 4.68 17.22 14.56
N GLY A 302 5.43 17.63 13.53
CA GLY A 302 4.86 18.32 12.37
C GLY A 302 4.11 17.33 11.49
N PHE A 303 3.37 17.84 10.50
CA PHE A 303 2.55 17.02 9.62
C PHE A 303 2.52 17.57 8.19
N ALA A 304 2.57 16.68 7.21
CA ALA A 304 2.40 17.03 5.81
C ALA A 304 1.66 15.93 5.05
N MET A 305 0.88 16.33 4.04
CA MET A 305 0.22 15.40 3.12
C MET A 305 0.18 16.03 1.72
N PRO A 306 0.22 15.22 0.64
CA PRO A 306 0.40 15.78 -0.70
C PRO A 306 -0.87 16.33 -1.35
N GLY A 307 -2.02 15.91 -0.85
CA GLY A 307 -3.37 16.11 -1.38
C GLY A 307 -4.22 14.90 -0.99
N MET A 308 -5.43 14.80 -1.52
CA MET A 308 -6.32 13.66 -1.31
C MET A 308 -7.32 13.56 -2.48
N ASP A 309 -7.56 12.36 -2.98
CA ASP A 309 -8.63 12.09 -3.92
C ASP A 309 -9.16 10.66 -3.74
N ASN A 310 -10.20 10.52 -2.91
CA ASN A 310 -10.69 9.22 -2.50
C ASN A 310 -11.66 8.57 -3.49
N ARG A 311 -11.66 8.96 -4.77
CA ARG A 311 -12.50 8.32 -5.80
C ARG A 311 -12.16 6.83 -6.00
N GLY A 312 -11.01 6.38 -5.51
CA GLY A 312 -10.66 4.98 -5.36
C GLY A 312 -11.57 4.22 -4.38
N CYS A 313 -12.08 4.87 -3.32
CA CYS A 313 -12.83 4.18 -2.25
C CYS A 313 -14.17 4.77 -1.81
N ALA A 314 -14.47 6.03 -2.13
CA ALA A 314 -15.68 6.75 -1.69
C ALA A 314 -15.92 6.68 -0.17
N GLY A 315 -14.85 6.81 0.63
CA GLY A 315 -14.92 6.71 2.08
C GLY A 315 -15.29 5.30 2.55
N TRP A 316 -14.75 4.28 1.88
CA TRP A 316 -14.86 2.86 2.26
C TRP A 316 -16.31 2.36 2.36
N GLY A 317 -17.10 2.64 1.33
CA GLY A 317 -18.50 2.19 1.26
C GLY A 317 -19.49 3.07 2.02
N ARG A 318 -19.04 4.19 2.60
CA ARG A 318 -19.93 5.25 3.10
C ARG A 318 -20.58 6.04 1.95
N GLY A 319 -19.98 5.98 0.76
CA GLY A 319 -20.50 6.62 -0.44
C GLY A 319 -20.30 8.13 -0.42
N HIS A 320 -19.15 8.59 0.08
CA HIS A 320 -18.84 10.01 0.21
C HIS A 320 -17.46 10.33 -0.36
N PHE A 321 -17.40 11.26 -1.31
CA PHE A 321 -16.19 11.63 -2.01
C PHE A 321 -15.57 12.92 -1.44
N TYR A 322 -14.28 12.86 -1.17
CA TYR A 322 -13.47 13.93 -0.60
C TYR A 322 -12.31 14.29 -1.53
N TYR A 323 -12.00 15.58 -1.57
CA TYR A 323 -10.87 16.08 -2.35
C TYR A 323 -10.05 17.13 -1.60
N ILE A 324 -8.73 17.02 -1.74
CA ILE A 324 -7.80 18.10 -1.43
C ILE A 324 -6.81 18.15 -2.60
N PRO A 325 -6.71 19.27 -3.32
CA PRO A 325 -5.92 19.31 -4.55
C PRO A 325 -4.44 19.14 -4.24
N ARG A 326 -3.72 18.39 -5.08
CA ARG A 326 -2.25 18.35 -5.04
C ARG A 326 -1.62 19.66 -5.53
N ASN A 327 -2.33 20.43 -6.37
CA ASN A 327 -1.87 21.67 -7.01
C ASN A 327 -0.45 21.58 -7.56
N ASN A 328 -0.18 20.56 -8.37
CA ASN A 328 1.16 20.28 -8.92
C ASN A 328 2.28 20.23 -7.86
N GLY A 329 1.96 19.80 -6.63
CA GLY A 329 2.88 19.69 -5.50
C GLY A 329 2.89 20.90 -4.56
N GLU A 330 2.19 21.99 -4.87
CA GLU A 330 2.18 23.20 -4.04
C GLU A 330 1.54 22.95 -2.67
N THR A 331 0.45 22.17 -2.60
CA THR A 331 -0.21 21.83 -1.33
C THR A 331 0.78 21.16 -0.37
N TYR A 332 1.52 20.16 -0.87
CA TYR A 332 2.52 19.46 -0.08
C TYR A 332 3.66 20.38 0.37
N SER A 333 4.21 21.14 -0.58
CA SER A 333 5.33 22.05 -0.34
C SER A 333 4.98 23.13 0.66
N ASN A 334 3.75 23.65 0.64
CA ASN A 334 3.30 24.69 1.57
C ASN A 334 3.14 24.14 3.00
N MET A 335 2.65 22.91 3.18
CA MET A 335 2.60 22.28 4.51
C MET A 335 4.00 22.05 5.07
N TRP A 336 4.94 21.60 4.23
CA TRP A 336 6.34 21.47 4.63
C TRP A 336 6.94 22.81 5.05
N LYS A 337 6.78 23.87 4.24
CA LYS A 337 7.27 25.21 4.59
C LYS A 337 6.73 25.69 5.93
N PHE A 338 5.43 25.53 6.16
CA PHE A 338 4.80 25.87 7.44
C PHE A 338 5.44 25.12 8.62
N CYS A 339 5.77 23.83 8.45
CA CYS A 339 6.48 23.08 9.49
C CYS A 339 7.96 23.48 9.63
N MET A 340 8.62 23.86 8.53
CA MET A 340 10.03 24.28 8.57
C MET A 340 10.23 25.63 9.25
N GLU A 341 9.26 26.54 9.16
CA GLU A 341 9.21 27.78 9.97
C GLU A 341 9.25 27.47 11.49
N GLU A 342 8.78 26.28 11.87
CA GLU A 342 8.65 25.81 13.24
C GLU A 342 9.64 24.69 13.60
N LYS A 343 10.65 24.44 12.76
CA LYS A 343 11.48 23.24 12.88
C LYS A 343 12.18 23.11 14.23
N GLU A 344 12.51 24.22 14.90
CA GLU A 344 13.17 24.22 16.22
C GLU A 344 12.25 23.74 17.35
N HIS A 345 10.93 23.76 17.14
CA HIS A 345 9.91 23.28 18.09
C HIS A 345 9.46 21.85 17.83
N LEU A 346 9.98 21.21 16.78
CA LEU A 346 9.55 19.91 16.29
C LEU A 346 10.65 18.86 16.47
N ASP A 347 10.25 17.69 16.95
CA ASP A 347 11.13 16.53 17.15
C ASP A 347 11.02 15.54 15.98
N MET A 348 9.86 15.50 15.32
CA MET A 348 9.65 14.67 14.15
C MET A 348 8.68 15.28 13.13
N MET A 349 8.66 14.71 11.93
CA MET A 349 7.66 14.96 10.90
C MET A 349 6.89 13.68 10.61
N PHE A 350 5.58 13.79 10.43
CA PHE A 350 4.71 12.69 10.03
C PHE A 350 4.04 12.98 8.69
N ILE A 351 4.14 12.04 7.75
CA ILE A 351 3.60 12.18 6.40
C ILE A 351 2.41 11.24 6.22
N ALA A 352 1.23 11.77 5.86
CA ALA A 352 0.10 10.97 5.41
C ALA A 352 -0.03 11.10 3.88
N SER A 353 0.35 10.11 3.09
CA SER A 353 0.91 8.79 3.46
C SER A 353 1.94 8.31 2.45
N TRP A 354 2.66 7.24 2.76
CA TRP A 354 3.48 6.54 1.79
C TRP A 354 2.63 5.96 0.65
N SER A 355 1.60 5.17 0.95
CA SER A 355 0.96 4.27 -0.01
C SER A 355 -0.58 4.21 0.02
N ASP A 356 -1.31 5.21 0.53
CA ASP A 356 -2.78 5.19 0.48
C ASP A 356 -3.39 5.57 -0.90
N TYR A 357 -3.10 4.74 -1.91
CA TYR A 357 -3.64 4.87 -3.27
C TYR A 357 -5.17 4.94 -3.35
N THR A 358 -5.86 4.32 -2.39
CA THR A 358 -7.33 4.24 -2.35
C THR A 358 -7.97 5.57 -1.97
N GLU A 359 -7.32 6.31 -1.07
CA GLU A 359 -7.73 7.66 -0.67
C GLU A 359 -6.98 8.77 -1.44
N GLY A 360 -5.95 8.43 -2.21
CA GLY A 360 -5.28 9.34 -3.14
C GLY A 360 -4.34 10.34 -2.46
N HIS A 361 -3.74 9.98 -1.32
CA HIS A 361 -2.79 10.81 -0.58
C HIS A 361 -1.39 10.18 -0.46
N GLU A 362 -1.06 9.24 -1.34
CA GLU A 362 0.26 8.63 -1.45
C GLU A 362 1.37 9.60 -1.89
N ILE A 363 2.58 9.42 -1.33
CA ILE A 363 3.84 10.01 -1.82
C ILE A 363 4.71 9.00 -2.58
N GLU A 364 4.38 7.71 -2.51
CA GLU A 364 5.01 6.68 -3.34
C GLU A 364 4.81 7.04 -4.82
N PRO A 365 5.87 6.97 -5.67
CA PRO A 365 5.80 7.43 -7.04
C PRO A 365 4.64 6.85 -7.86
N THR A 366 3.98 7.71 -8.62
CA THR A 366 2.88 7.35 -9.53
C THR A 366 3.24 7.72 -10.96
N ILE A 367 2.49 7.19 -11.93
CA ILE A 367 2.67 7.55 -13.33
C ILE A 367 2.35 9.04 -13.56
N GLU A 368 1.32 9.54 -12.91
CA GLU A 368 0.82 10.91 -13.07
C GLU A 368 1.69 11.95 -12.38
N ASN A 369 2.31 11.59 -11.25
CA ASN A 369 3.06 12.53 -10.40
C ASN A 369 4.58 12.32 -10.44
N GLY A 370 5.05 11.18 -10.98
CA GLY A 370 6.47 10.82 -10.95
C GLY A 370 7.00 10.72 -9.52
N ASP A 371 8.25 11.17 -9.32
CA ASP A 371 8.92 11.22 -8.02
C ASP A 371 8.81 12.61 -7.34
N ARG A 372 7.87 13.46 -7.77
CA ARG A 372 7.73 14.86 -7.31
C ARG A 372 7.64 14.96 -5.79
N GLU A 373 6.80 14.15 -5.17
CA GLU A 373 6.61 14.13 -3.72
C GLU A 373 7.87 13.65 -3.00
N LEU A 374 8.64 12.70 -3.57
CA LEU A 374 9.92 12.27 -2.99
C LEU A 374 10.98 13.37 -3.06
N ARG A 375 11.05 14.14 -4.16
CA ARG A 375 11.94 15.32 -4.27
C ARG A 375 11.59 16.39 -3.24
N THR A 376 10.30 16.66 -3.08
CA THR A 376 9.80 17.60 -2.07
C THR A 376 10.17 17.12 -0.66
N THR A 377 9.96 15.84 -0.38
CA THR A 377 10.31 15.23 0.90
C THR A 377 11.80 15.31 1.16
N LEU A 378 12.65 14.91 0.20
CA LEU A 378 14.11 14.97 0.31
C LEU A 378 14.59 16.37 0.68
N LYS A 379 14.08 17.40 -0.02
CA LYS A 379 14.46 18.80 0.24
C LYS A 379 14.19 19.19 1.69
N TYR A 380 12.96 19.02 2.16
CA TYR A 380 12.57 19.52 3.48
C TYR A 380 12.98 18.59 4.62
N ALA A 381 13.06 17.28 4.39
CA ALA A 381 13.63 16.34 5.36
C ALA A 381 15.13 16.60 5.58
N ALA A 382 15.86 17.02 4.54
CA ALA A 382 17.24 17.46 4.66
C ALA A 382 17.36 18.75 5.47
N GLU A 383 16.53 19.76 5.16
CA GLU A 383 16.45 20.99 5.95
C GLU A 383 16.08 20.76 7.41
N PHE A 384 15.13 19.84 7.67
CA PHE A 384 14.67 19.50 9.01
C PHE A 384 15.76 18.82 9.85
N LYS A 385 16.55 17.94 9.23
CA LYS A 385 17.62 17.17 9.89
C LYS A 385 19.00 17.86 9.87
N ASP A 386 19.07 19.06 9.29
CA ASP A 386 20.32 19.79 9.02
C ASP A 386 21.33 18.94 8.22
N GLU A 387 20.82 18.20 7.24
CA GLU A 387 21.57 17.32 6.34
C GLU A 387 21.58 17.88 4.91
N GLN A 388 22.45 17.32 4.04
CA GLN A 388 22.44 17.64 2.62
C GLN A 388 21.54 16.69 1.82
N ALA A 389 20.66 17.28 1.00
CA ALA A 389 19.89 16.55 0.01
C ALA A 389 20.80 16.03 -1.12
N ASP A 390 20.61 14.77 -1.53
CA ASP A 390 21.31 14.16 -2.67
C ASP A 390 20.33 13.43 -3.57
N GLU A 391 19.89 14.12 -4.63
CA GLU A 391 18.87 13.61 -5.55
C GLU A 391 19.34 12.42 -6.39
N ARG A 392 20.65 12.15 -6.46
CA ARG A 392 21.20 11.01 -7.22
C ARG A 392 20.66 9.66 -6.73
N GLY A 393 20.18 9.61 -5.49
CA GLY A 393 19.60 8.41 -4.90
C GLY A 393 18.18 8.09 -5.38
N LEU A 394 17.39 9.09 -5.79
CA LEU A 394 15.93 8.96 -5.91
C LEU A 394 15.46 7.95 -6.96
N THR A 395 16.23 7.75 -8.04
CA THR A 395 15.86 6.82 -9.13
C THR A 395 16.40 5.40 -8.91
N LEU A 396 17.42 5.23 -8.07
CA LEU A 396 18.13 3.96 -7.92
C LEU A 396 17.26 2.81 -7.37
N PRO A 397 16.36 3.04 -6.39
CA PRO A 397 15.46 1.99 -5.91
C PRO A 397 14.58 1.42 -7.01
N LEU A 398 14.05 2.26 -7.92
CA LEU A 398 13.22 1.82 -9.04
C LEU A 398 14.03 0.98 -10.04
N GLU A 399 15.26 1.40 -10.36
CA GLU A 399 16.17 0.65 -11.22
C GLU A 399 16.54 -0.71 -10.62
N LEU A 400 16.91 -0.72 -9.33
CA LEU A 400 17.19 -1.94 -8.57
C LEU A 400 15.99 -2.89 -8.58
N PHE A 401 14.78 -2.38 -8.30
CA PHE A 401 13.55 -3.18 -8.30
C PHE A 401 13.30 -3.83 -9.66
N ARG A 402 13.41 -3.06 -10.74
CA ARG A 402 13.25 -3.57 -12.12
C ARG A 402 14.26 -4.68 -12.42
N LEU A 403 15.53 -4.47 -12.10
CA LEU A 403 16.57 -5.47 -12.33
C LEU A 403 16.39 -6.73 -11.47
N ARG A 404 15.87 -6.61 -10.24
CA ARG A 404 15.47 -7.79 -9.45
C ARG A 404 14.37 -8.59 -10.15
N LYS A 405 13.32 -7.94 -10.66
CA LYS A 405 12.25 -8.62 -11.40
C LYS A 405 12.76 -9.29 -12.67
N GLU A 406 13.67 -8.65 -13.39
CA GLU A 406 14.32 -9.23 -14.56
C GLU A 406 15.21 -10.43 -14.20
N ALA A 407 16.00 -10.33 -13.12
CA ALA A 407 16.81 -11.46 -12.63
C ALA A 407 15.93 -12.65 -12.21
N ARG A 408 14.81 -12.42 -11.51
CA ARG A 408 13.83 -13.47 -11.17
C ARG A 408 13.18 -14.07 -12.42
N PHE A 409 12.92 -13.27 -13.44
CA PHE A 409 12.40 -13.77 -14.70
C PHE A 409 13.41 -14.67 -15.43
N LEU A 410 14.69 -14.31 -15.44
CA LEU A 410 15.78 -15.12 -15.99
C LEU A 410 15.98 -16.42 -15.19
N GLU A 411 15.91 -16.36 -13.86
CA GLU A 411 15.94 -17.52 -12.97
C GLU A 411 14.81 -18.52 -13.31
N LYS A 412 13.58 -18.03 -13.47
CA LYS A 412 12.43 -18.86 -13.90
C LYS A 412 12.60 -19.42 -15.30
N SER A 413 13.41 -18.76 -16.14
CA SER A 413 13.82 -19.24 -17.46
C SER A 413 15.01 -20.21 -17.40
N LYS A 414 15.38 -20.71 -16.20
CA LYS A 414 16.46 -21.69 -15.95
C LYS A 414 17.87 -21.17 -16.19
N MET A 415 18.09 -19.86 -16.12
CA MET A 415 19.42 -19.25 -16.17
C MET A 415 19.99 -19.08 -14.76
N ASP A 416 21.31 -19.27 -14.59
CA ASP A 416 21.98 -18.96 -13.31
C ASP A 416 22.14 -17.44 -13.16
N VAL A 417 21.44 -16.88 -12.18
CA VAL A 417 21.49 -15.45 -11.83
C VAL A 417 22.11 -15.21 -10.46
N SER A 418 22.72 -16.22 -9.82
CA SER A 418 23.22 -16.12 -8.45
C SER A 418 24.24 -14.98 -8.26
N GLY A 419 25.11 -14.77 -9.26
CA GLY A 419 26.05 -13.63 -9.30
C GLY A 419 25.34 -12.27 -9.40
N CYS A 420 24.32 -12.18 -10.25
CA CYS A 420 23.49 -10.98 -10.42
C CYS A 420 22.75 -10.64 -9.12
N ILE A 421 22.13 -11.62 -8.45
CA ILE A 421 21.43 -11.42 -7.17
C ILE A 421 22.39 -10.88 -6.10
N ARG A 422 23.59 -11.47 -5.95
CA ARG A 422 24.61 -10.95 -5.00
C ARG A 422 25.03 -9.51 -5.32
N ALA A 423 25.13 -9.17 -6.61
CA ALA A 423 25.46 -7.82 -7.04
C ALA A 423 24.33 -6.82 -6.73
N LEU A 424 23.07 -7.20 -6.95
CA LEU A 424 21.89 -6.40 -6.61
C LEU A 424 21.77 -6.20 -5.09
N ASP A 425 22.04 -7.22 -4.27
CA ASP A 425 22.07 -7.08 -2.80
C ASP A 425 23.16 -6.09 -2.34
N LYS A 426 24.31 -6.09 -3.02
CA LYS A 426 25.36 -5.08 -2.79
C LYS A 426 24.91 -3.67 -3.19
N VAL A 427 24.21 -3.53 -4.31
CA VAL A 427 23.60 -2.24 -4.71
C VAL A 427 22.64 -1.74 -3.64
N ALA A 428 21.74 -2.59 -3.14
CA ALA A 428 20.77 -2.23 -2.12
C ALA A 428 21.44 -1.64 -0.87
N LEU A 429 22.52 -2.27 -0.39
CA LEU A 429 23.33 -1.76 0.72
C LEU A 429 24.00 -0.41 0.38
N LEU A 430 24.55 -0.25 -0.82
CA LEU A 430 25.15 1.01 -1.25
C LEU A 430 24.13 2.15 -1.31
N ILE A 431 22.91 1.89 -1.80
CA ILE A 431 21.81 2.86 -1.81
C ILE A 431 21.45 3.23 -0.37
N SER A 432 21.24 2.24 0.50
CA SER A 432 20.91 2.47 1.91
C SER A 432 21.97 3.32 2.63
N GLN A 433 23.26 3.16 2.26
CA GLN A 433 24.39 3.89 2.83
C GLN A 433 24.69 5.23 2.13
N ARG A 434 23.80 5.73 1.25
CA ARG A 434 23.99 6.94 0.43
C ARG A 434 25.24 6.94 -0.46
N ARG A 435 25.78 5.76 -0.82
CA ARG A 435 26.93 5.62 -1.72
C ARG A 435 26.49 5.61 -3.18
N TYR A 436 25.68 6.58 -3.57
CA TYR A 436 24.96 6.62 -4.85
C TYR A 436 25.88 6.54 -6.09
N PRO A 437 27.03 7.25 -6.17
CA PRO A 437 27.90 7.13 -7.35
C PRO A 437 28.40 5.70 -7.61
N VAL A 438 28.68 4.94 -6.54
CA VAL A 438 29.12 3.54 -6.66
C VAL A 438 27.95 2.64 -7.04
N ALA A 439 26.77 2.88 -6.46
CA ALA A 439 25.54 2.16 -6.79
C ALA A 439 25.15 2.34 -8.27
N ILE A 440 25.24 3.57 -8.81
CA ILE A 440 24.97 3.90 -10.23
C ILE A 440 25.87 3.09 -11.15
N GLY A 441 27.18 3.08 -10.90
CA GLY A 441 28.14 2.34 -11.73
C GLY A 441 27.86 0.84 -11.71
N LEU A 442 27.54 0.27 -10.55
CA LEU A 442 27.25 -1.15 -10.41
C LEU A 442 25.90 -1.53 -11.04
N LEU A 443 24.86 -0.72 -10.87
CA LEU A 443 23.56 -0.91 -11.54
C LEU A 443 23.70 -0.90 -13.06
N SER A 444 24.49 0.03 -13.60
CA SER A 444 24.75 0.12 -15.05
C SER A 444 25.42 -1.15 -15.59
N GLN A 445 26.36 -1.72 -14.84
CA GLN A 445 26.98 -3.00 -15.22
C GLN A 445 25.97 -4.14 -15.20
N ILE A 446 25.18 -4.25 -14.13
CA ILE A 446 24.18 -5.32 -13.97
C ILE A 446 23.11 -5.23 -15.06
N ASP A 447 22.66 -4.02 -15.41
CA ASP A 447 21.68 -3.81 -16.47
C ASP A 447 22.19 -4.32 -17.83
N ASN A 448 23.46 -4.05 -18.16
CA ASN A 448 24.09 -4.59 -19.37
C ASN A 448 24.16 -6.13 -19.34
N ASP A 449 24.54 -6.72 -18.21
CA ASP A 449 24.64 -8.17 -18.05
C ASP A 449 23.25 -8.84 -18.18
N VAL A 450 22.22 -8.25 -17.56
CA VAL A 450 20.83 -8.72 -17.64
C VAL A 450 20.29 -8.60 -19.08
N LYS A 451 20.58 -7.50 -19.78
CA LYS A 451 20.21 -7.34 -21.20
C LYS A 451 20.89 -8.40 -22.07
N GLY A 452 22.18 -8.65 -21.85
CA GLY A 452 22.92 -9.72 -22.53
C GLY A 452 22.30 -11.11 -22.28
N ALA A 453 21.97 -11.41 -21.02
CA ALA A 453 21.29 -12.66 -20.65
C ALA A 453 19.92 -12.79 -21.32
N LYS A 454 19.10 -11.73 -21.33
CA LYS A 454 17.79 -11.74 -22.02
C LYS A 454 17.92 -11.96 -23.53
N ALA A 455 18.94 -11.41 -24.17
CA ALA A 455 19.19 -11.62 -25.60
C ALA A 455 19.57 -13.09 -25.95
N SER A 456 19.97 -13.88 -24.96
CA SER A 456 20.21 -15.32 -25.13
C SER A 456 18.94 -16.16 -25.08
N LEU A 457 17.78 -15.59 -24.72
CA LEU A 457 16.50 -16.28 -24.79
C LEU A 457 15.98 -16.30 -26.23
N THR A 458 15.44 -17.44 -26.64
CA THR A 458 14.57 -17.56 -27.80
C THR A 458 13.12 -17.30 -27.38
N VAL A 459 12.40 -16.54 -28.18
CA VAL A 459 11.04 -16.10 -27.90
C VAL A 459 10.08 -16.66 -28.94
N GLU A 460 9.09 -17.42 -28.51
CA GLU A 460 8.01 -17.94 -29.36
C GLU A 460 6.66 -17.35 -28.91
N MET A 461 5.94 -16.72 -29.84
CA MET A 461 4.59 -16.21 -29.57
C MET A 461 3.55 -17.19 -30.10
N LYS A 462 2.63 -17.63 -29.23
CA LYS A 462 1.49 -18.47 -29.58
C LYS A 462 0.18 -17.79 -29.24
N ARG A 463 -0.76 -17.75 -30.19
CA ARG A 463 -2.13 -17.29 -29.99
C ARG A 463 -3.09 -18.36 -30.46
N LEU A 464 -3.97 -18.80 -29.56
CA LEU A 464 -5.02 -19.76 -29.89
C LEU A 464 -6.38 -19.06 -29.81
N ARG A 465 -7.17 -19.20 -30.87
CA ARG A 465 -8.56 -18.76 -30.95
C ARG A 465 -9.48 -19.83 -30.37
N GLU A 466 -10.75 -19.46 -30.16
CA GLU A 466 -11.79 -20.34 -29.63
C GLU A 466 -11.85 -21.71 -30.35
N SER A 467 -11.66 -21.75 -31.68
CA SER A 467 -11.67 -22.98 -32.49
C SER A 467 -10.50 -23.93 -32.24
N GLU A 468 -9.42 -23.45 -31.63
CA GLU A 468 -8.20 -24.20 -31.34
C GLU A 468 -8.15 -24.67 -29.87
N LEU A 469 -9.17 -24.32 -29.08
CA LEU A 469 -9.29 -24.64 -27.66
C LEU A 469 -10.28 -25.79 -27.43
N ASN A 470 -9.99 -26.63 -26.44
CA ASN A 470 -10.89 -27.70 -26.03
C ASN A 470 -11.92 -27.13 -25.03
N ILE A 471 -13.00 -26.53 -25.55
CA ILE A 471 -14.00 -25.84 -24.72
C ILE A 471 -15.22 -26.74 -24.50
N GLN A 472 -15.61 -26.92 -23.24
CA GLN A 472 -16.85 -27.61 -22.86
C GLN A 472 -17.70 -26.69 -21.98
N GLY A 473 -18.90 -26.36 -22.45
CA GLY A 473 -19.88 -25.56 -21.70
C GLY A 473 -21.11 -25.24 -22.55
N LYS A 474 -22.19 -24.79 -21.90
CA LYS A 474 -23.47 -24.53 -22.59
C LYS A 474 -23.44 -23.20 -23.33
N ARG A 475 -23.83 -23.24 -24.61
CA ARG A 475 -24.02 -22.03 -25.44
C ARG A 475 -25.34 -21.34 -25.09
N LYS A 476 -25.32 -20.00 -25.03
CA LYS A 476 -26.51 -19.14 -24.90
C LYS A 476 -26.23 -17.77 -25.49
N SER A 477 -27.16 -17.22 -26.27
CA SER A 477 -27.12 -15.85 -26.82
C SER A 477 -25.81 -15.48 -27.53
N GLY A 478 -25.27 -16.37 -28.36
CA GLY A 478 -24.02 -16.12 -29.11
C GLY A 478 -22.74 -16.22 -28.25
N GLY A 479 -22.84 -16.71 -27.02
CA GLY A 479 -21.72 -16.94 -26.11
C GLY A 479 -21.89 -18.20 -25.28
N TYR A 480 -21.16 -18.30 -24.17
CA TYR A 480 -21.23 -19.36 -23.18
C TYR A 480 -21.88 -18.85 -21.90
N ASN A 481 -22.84 -19.61 -21.37
CA ASN A 481 -23.46 -19.31 -20.09
C ASN A 481 -22.63 -19.92 -18.94
N LEU A 482 -22.03 -19.07 -18.12
CA LEU A 482 -21.17 -19.53 -17.01
C LEU A 482 -21.95 -20.11 -15.82
N SER A 483 -23.29 -20.03 -15.80
CA SER A 483 -24.10 -20.58 -14.70
C SER A 483 -24.01 -22.11 -14.62
N GLU A 484 -23.70 -22.77 -15.74
CA GLU A 484 -23.54 -24.22 -15.86
C GLU A 484 -22.07 -24.66 -15.89
N SER A 485 -21.15 -23.74 -15.56
CA SER A 485 -19.71 -23.92 -15.69
C SER A 485 -19.23 -24.04 -17.14
N LEU A 486 -18.07 -23.46 -17.42
CA LEU A 486 -17.34 -23.59 -18.68
C LEU A 486 -15.94 -24.11 -18.34
N SER A 487 -15.43 -25.05 -19.12
CA SER A 487 -14.07 -25.55 -18.97
C SER A 487 -13.28 -25.36 -20.26
N ILE A 488 -12.00 -25.01 -20.11
CA ILE A 488 -11.08 -24.72 -21.22
C ILE A 488 -9.85 -25.62 -21.06
N GLY A 489 -9.64 -26.54 -21.99
CA GLY A 489 -8.43 -27.34 -22.13
C GLY A 489 -7.57 -26.87 -23.30
N PHE A 490 -6.28 -27.20 -23.25
CA PHE A 490 -5.31 -26.83 -24.27
C PHE A 490 -4.80 -28.03 -25.08
N PRO A 491 -4.37 -27.82 -26.35
CA PRO A 491 -3.69 -28.85 -27.13
C PRO A 491 -2.45 -29.38 -26.42
N LYS A 492 -2.15 -30.68 -26.62
CA LYS A 492 -1.03 -31.35 -25.93
C LYS A 492 0.32 -30.66 -26.16
N GLU A 493 0.56 -30.18 -27.38
CA GLU A 493 1.81 -29.49 -27.73
C GLU A 493 2.01 -28.21 -26.89
N LEU A 494 0.97 -27.37 -26.80
CA LEU A 494 1.01 -26.16 -25.99
C LEU A 494 1.19 -26.51 -24.50
N VAL A 495 0.48 -27.52 -23.97
CA VAL A 495 0.66 -27.98 -22.58
C VAL A 495 2.11 -28.35 -22.32
N SER A 496 2.75 -29.11 -23.22
CA SER A 496 4.15 -29.51 -23.08
C SER A 496 5.09 -28.30 -23.02
N GLN A 497 4.90 -27.32 -23.91
CA GLN A 497 5.73 -26.11 -23.92
C GLN A 497 5.54 -25.28 -22.64
N LEU A 498 4.29 -25.08 -22.20
CA LEU A 498 3.98 -24.30 -20.99
C LEU A 498 4.45 -24.97 -19.71
N GLN A 499 4.53 -26.31 -19.67
CA GLN A 499 5.16 -27.03 -18.56
C GLN A 499 6.68 -26.80 -18.56
N MET A 500 7.33 -26.97 -19.71
CA MET A 500 8.80 -26.96 -19.82
C MET A 500 9.44 -25.58 -19.68
N ASN A 501 8.76 -24.52 -20.12
CA ASN A 501 9.36 -23.20 -20.35
C ASN A 501 8.70 -22.11 -19.51
N ASN A 502 9.45 -21.04 -19.25
CA ASN A 502 8.86 -19.84 -18.66
C ASN A 502 8.05 -19.07 -19.71
N TYR A 503 7.04 -18.32 -19.28
CA TYR A 503 6.19 -17.57 -20.21
C TYR A 503 5.54 -16.35 -19.56
N VAL A 504 5.08 -15.45 -20.42
CA VAL A 504 4.07 -14.43 -20.09
C VAL A 504 2.79 -14.80 -20.86
N GLY A 505 1.68 -14.94 -20.15
CA GLY A 505 0.44 -15.48 -20.70
C GLY A 505 -0.77 -14.61 -20.38
N TYR A 506 -1.74 -14.59 -21.29
CA TYR A 506 -2.98 -13.85 -21.12
C TYR A 506 -4.18 -14.66 -21.62
N LEU A 507 -5.29 -14.55 -20.89
CA LEU A 507 -6.62 -14.99 -21.32
C LEU A 507 -7.43 -13.76 -21.73
N TYR A 508 -8.07 -13.85 -22.89
CA TYR A 508 -8.89 -12.79 -23.47
C TYR A 508 -10.31 -13.30 -23.72
N PHE A 509 -11.30 -12.46 -23.41
CA PHE A 509 -12.71 -12.72 -23.71
C PHE A 509 -13.52 -11.42 -23.61
N GLU A 510 -14.79 -11.48 -23.99
CA GLU A 510 -15.78 -10.46 -23.67
C GLU A 510 -16.81 -11.02 -22.69
N TYR A 511 -17.33 -10.19 -21.78
CA TYR A 511 -18.41 -10.54 -20.86
C TYR A 511 -19.56 -9.54 -20.94
N LEU A 512 -20.79 -10.02 -20.80
CA LEU A 512 -21.97 -9.16 -20.73
C LEU A 512 -22.10 -8.60 -19.31
N ASP A 513 -21.92 -7.29 -19.17
CA ASP A 513 -21.95 -6.58 -17.90
C ASP A 513 -23.38 -6.27 -17.45
N ARG A 514 -24.13 -7.32 -17.10
CA ARG A 514 -25.51 -7.21 -16.61
C ARG A 514 -25.59 -7.65 -15.15
N GLY A 515 -26.41 -6.96 -14.37
CA GLY A 515 -26.57 -7.18 -12.94
C GLY A 515 -25.31 -6.83 -12.14
N LYS A 516 -25.32 -7.24 -10.87
CA LYS A 516 -24.20 -7.05 -9.91
C LYS A 516 -23.59 -8.39 -9.52
N GLU A 517 -23.32 -9.22 -10.52
CA GLU A 517 -22.88 -10.60 -10.39
C GLU A 517 -21.38 -10.69 -10.19
N THR A 518 -20.90 -11.80 -9.62
CA THR A 518 -19.47 -12.12 -9.59
C THR A 518 -19.24 -13.47 -10.25
N PHE A 519 -18.25 -13.54 -11.13
CA PHE A 519 -17.80 -14.80 -11.72
C PHE A 519 -16.30 -14.97 -11.54
N PHE A 520 -15.86 -16.22 -11.62
CA PHE A 520 -14.50 -16.62 -11.30
C PHE A 520 -13.91 -17.46 -12.42
N ILE A 521 -12.62 -17.28 -12.65
CA ILE A 521 -11.76 -18.13 -13.45
C ILE A 521 -10.83 -18.86 -12.48
N ARG A 522 -10.87 -20.19 -12.49
CA ARG A 522 -10.05 -21.03 -11.61
C ARG A 522 -9.15 -21.96 -12.38
N SER A 523 -8.02 -22.32 -11.78
CA SER A 523 -7.15 -23.40 -12.24
C SER A 523 -6.77 -24.31 -11.07
N SER A 524 -6.28 -25.50 -11.40
CA SER A 524 -5.54 -26.31 -10.42
C SER A 524 -4.20 -25.66 -10.15
N THR A 525 -3.68 -25.79 -8.93
CA THR A 525 -2.40 -25.21 -8.50
C THR A 525 -1.60 -26.21 -7.68
N SER A 526 -0.27 -26.06 -7.67
CA SER A 526 0.65 -26.81 -6.80
C SER A 526 1.10 -26.00 -5.58
N ARG A 527 0.65 -24.75 -5.47
CA ARG A 527 0.94 -23.85 -4.35
C ARG A 527 0.17 -24.32 -3.10
N GLU A 528 0.78 -24.12 -1.93
CA GLU A 528 0.12 -24.33 -0.64
C GLU A 528 0.08 -23.03 0.18
N PRO A 529 -1.05 -22.69 0.82
CA PRO A 529 -2.34 -23.39 0.74
C PRO A 529 -2.99 -23.23 -0.64
N ALA A 530 -3.55 -24.31 -1.21
CA ALA A 530 -4.05 -24.28 -2.59
C ALA A 530 -5.21 -23.29 -2.84
N GLU A 531 -6.13 -23.14 -1.88
CA GLU A 531 -7.38 -22.36 -2.05
C GLU A 531 -7.19 -20.94 -2.63
N PRO A 532 -6.37 -20.04 -2.02
CA PRO A 532 -6.17 -18.70 -2.58
C PRO A 532 -5.56 -18.74 -3.98
N PHE A 533 -4.63 -19.65 -4.25
CA PHE A 533 -3.92 -19.72 -5.54
C PHE A 533 -4.72 -20.41 -6.66
N ARG A 534 -5.88 -21.04 -6.37
CA ARG A 534 -6.78 -21.58 -7.39
C ARG A 534 -7.46 -20.48 -8.21
N ILE A 535 -7.57 -19.27 -7.67
CA ILE A 535 -8.25 -18.15 -8.33
C ILE A 535 -7.27 -17.48 -9.30
N VAL A 536 -7.52 -17.67 -10.60
CA VAL A 536 -6.78 -16.97 -11.67
C VAL A 536 -7.33 -15.55 -11.83
N SER A 537 -8.65 -15.40 -11.79
CA SER A 537 -9.32 -14.10 -11.85
C SER A 537 -10.69 -14.15 -11.18
N ARG A 538 -11.08 -13.01 -10.61
CA ARG A 538 -12.41 -12.71 -10.11
C ARG A 538 -12.87 -11.40 -10.75
N ILE A 539 -14.04 -11.42 -11.37
CA ILE A 539 -14.61 -10.25 -12.04
C ILE A 539 -16.04 -10.06 -11.56
N ARG A 540 -16.40 -8.80 -11.29
CA ARG A 540 -17.74 -8.36 -10.93
C ARG A 540 -18.35 -7.53 -12.05
N THR A 541 -19.64 -7.74 -12.30
CA THR A 541 -20.43 -6.88 -13.17
C THR A 541 -21.00 -5.68 -12.41
N ASP A 542 -21.26 -4.58 -13.12
CA ASP A 542 -21.80 -3.33 -12.59
C ASP A 542 -23.00 -2.79 -13.38
N ASP A 543 -23.73 -3.71 -14.02
CA ASP A 543 -25.02 -3.48 -14.67
C ASP A 543 -25.05 -2.38 -15.74
N THR A 544 -23.98 -2.21 -16.52
CA THR A 544 -24.01 -1.28 -17.67
C THR A 544 -24.85 -1.80 -18.84
N GLY A 545 -25.08 -3.11 -18.91
CA GLY A 545 -25.76 -3.79 -20.01
C GLY A 545 -24.88 -4.00 -21.26
N GLU A 546 -23.62 -3.58 -21.22
CA GLU A 546 -22.70 -3.61 -22.35
C GLU A 546 -21.83 -4.87 -22.38
N TRP A 547 -21.29 -5.20 -23.55
CA TRP A 547 -20.22 -6.18 -23.67
C TRP A 547 -18.88 -5.51 -23.34
N LYS A 548 -18.19 -6.00 -22.30
CA LYS A 548 -16.89 -5.49 -21.87
C LYS A 548 -15.78 -6.48 -22.23
N SER A 549 -14.67 -5.94 -22.72
CA SER A 549 -13.46 -6.73 -22.98
C SER A 549 -12.73 -7.05 -21.68
N ALA A 550 -12.19 -8.26 -21.58
CA ALA A 550 -11.39 -8.74 -20.48
C ALA A 550 -10.05 -9.27 -20.99
N LYS A 551 -8.96 -8.80 -20.38
CA LYS A 551 -7.61 -9.32 -20.51
C LYS A 551 -7.10 -9.66 -19.11
N VAL A 552 -6.82 -10.94 -18.87
CA VAL A 552 -6.38 -11.48 -17.58
C VAL A 552 -5.00 -12.09 -17.73
N GLU A 553 -4.06 -11.72 -16.87
CA GLU A 553 -2.72 -12.31 -16.84
C GLU A 553 -2.70 -13.70 -16.21
N LEU A 554 -1.86 -14.58 -16.76
CA LEU A 554 -1.77 -15.99 -16.39
C LEU A 554 -0.43 -16.27 -15.71
N TYR A 555 -0.42 -16.30 -14.37
CA TYR A 555 0.78 -16.57 -13.60
C TYR A 555 1.12 -18.06 -13.56
N LYS A 556 2.26 -18.45 -14.14
CA LYS A 556 2.74 -19.84 -14.22
C LYS A 556 2.71 -20.59 -12.90
N ASP A 557 3.19 -19.96 -11.83
CA ASP A 557 3.30 -20.60 -10.52
C ASP A 557 1.94 -20.97 -9.91
N ASN A 558 0.84 -20.39 -10.42
CA ASN A 558 -0.51 -20.63 -9.92
C ASN A 558 -1.31 -21.61 -10.79
N ILE A 559 -0.75 -22.09 -11.90
CA ILE A 559 -1.50 -22.85 -12.92
C ILE A 559 -0.83 -24.21 -13.16
N VAL A 560 -1.63 -25.26 -13.03
CA VAL A 560 -1.23 -26.62 -13.41
C VAL A 560 -1.80 -26.93 -14.80
N TYR A 561 -0.89 -27.10 -15.76
CA TYR A 561 -1.21 -27.56 -17.10
C TYR A 561 -1.20 -29.09 -17.13
N GLY A 562 -2.34 -29.72 -17.42
CA GLY A 562 -2.47 -31.17 -17.48
C GLY A 562 -2.86 -31.66 -18.88
N PHE A 563 -2.27 -32.77 -19.33
CA PHE A 563 -2.68 -33.41 -20.58
C PHE A 563 -4.13 -33.92 -20.47
N ASN A 564 -4.94 -33.64 -21.50
CA ASN A 564 -6.34 -34.05 -21.60
C ASN A 564 -7.22 -33.62 -20.41
N LYS A 565 -6.81 -32.60 -19.64
CA LYS A 565 -7.58 -32.04 -18.54
C LYS A 565 -7.86 -30.55 -18.82
N PRO A 566 -9.00 -30.01 -18.40
CA PRO A 566 -9.21 -28.57 -18.46
C PRO A 566 -8.17 -27.83 -17.62
N THR A 567 -7.61 -26.76 -18.19
CA THR A 567 -6.70 -25.85 -17.50
C THR A 567 -7.48 -24.79 -16.72
N PHE A 568 -8.59 -24.30 -17.30
CA PHE A 568 -9.43 -23.28 -16.66
C PHE A 568 -10.87 -23.74 -16.47
N TYR A 569 -11.46 -23.31 -15.36
CA TYR A 569 -12.86 -23.49 -15.02
C TYR A 569 -13.47 -22.12 -14.74
N LEU A 570 -14.45 -21.72 -15.54
CA LEU A 570 -15.14 -20.46 -15.43
C LEU A 570 -16.55 -20.70 -14.90
N LYS A 571 -16.95 -19.98 -13.85
CA LYS A 571 -18.27 -20.14 -13.22
C LYS A 571 -18.81 -18.83 -12.64
N GLY A 572 -20.09 -18.57 -12.88
CA GLY A 572 -20.83 -17.42 -12.35
C GLY A 572 -22.07 -17.12 -13.21
N ASN A 573 -22.91 -16.17 -12.80
CA ASN A 573 -24.15 -15.84 -13.52
C ASN A 573 -23.92 -14.81 -14.64
N VAL A 574 -23.01 -15.09 -15.57
CA VAL A 574 -22.60 -14.15 -16.65
C VAL A 574 -22.46 -14.90 -17.97
N ILE A 575 -22.70 -14.20 -19.08
CA ILE A 575 -22.45 -14.73 -20.43
C ILE A 575 -21.12 -14.17 -20.94
N ILE A 576 -20.28 -15.03 -21.51
CA ILE A 576 -19.01 -14.63 -22.13
C ILE A 576 -18.91 -15.09 -23.59
N ARG A 577 -18.03 -14.47 -24.38
CA ARG A 577 -17.76 -14.86 -25.78
C ARG A 577 -16.34 -14.48 -26.20
N ASN A 578 -15.96 -14.83 -27.43
CA ASN A 578 -14.70 -14.42 -28.06
C ASN A 578 -13.45 -14.83 -27.27
N LEU A 579 -13.43 -16.08 -26.82
CA LEU A 579 -12.33 -16.62 -26.03
C LEU A 579 -11.07 -16.78 -26.88
N SER A 580 -9.95 -16.31 -26.35
CA SER A 580 -8.62 -16.62 -26.89
C SER A 580 -7.56 -16.58 -25.80
N VAL A 581 -6.44 -17.25 -26.04
CA VAL A 581 -5.26 -17.17 -25.17
C VAL A 581 -4.04 -16.75 -25.97
N GLY A 582 -3.15 -16.00 -25.34
CA GLY A 582 -1.87 -15.59 -25.91
C GLY A 582 -0.74 -15.91 -24.94
N TYR A 583 0.32 -16.51 -25.44
CA TYR A 583 1.53 -16.83 -24.68
C TYR A 583 2.77 -16.33 -25.42
N THR A 584 3.68 -15.72 -24.68
CA THR A 584 5.06 -15.48 -25.10
C THR A 584 5.93 -16.44 -24.30
N ILE A 585 6.49 -17.44 -24.96
CA ILE A 585 7.22 -18.56 -24.37
C ILE A 585 8.72 -18.32 -24.56
N TYR A 586 9.49 -18.52 -23.48
CA TYR A 586 10.92 -18.23 -23.44
C TYR A 586 11.71 -19.52 -23.22
N THR A 587 12.65 -19.78 -24.12
CA THR A 587 13.58 -20.92 -24.06
C THR A 587 15.01 -20.41 -24.04
N VAL A 588 15.88 -21.07 -23.26
CA VAL A 588 17.32 -20.82 -23.34
C VAL A 588 17.85 -21.42 -24.65
N LYS A 589 18.68 -20.65 -25.37
CA LYS A 589 19.33 -21.10 -26.60
C LYS A 589 20.25 -22.29 -26.41
#